data_AF-A0A1Y5F8E9-F1
#
_entry.id   AF-A0A1Y5F8E9-F1
#
_cell.length_a   1.000
_cell.length_b   1.000
_cell.length_c   1.000
_cell.angle_alpha   90.00
_cell.angle_beta   90.00
_cell.angle_gamma   90.00
#
_symmetry.space_group_name_H-M   'P 1'
#
loop_
_entity.id
_entity.type
_entity.pdbx_description
1 polymer ?
#
loop_
_entity_poly.entity_id
_entity_poly.type
_entity_poly.pdbx_seq_one_letter_code
_entity_poly.pdbx_strand_id
1 'polypeptide(L)'
;MEYPFVNLPDHFTALLCVNMQSSGKNFNGLDVYFSERKALKLQFFKLFSDIDNSGNIDKVVKSLGWHGVRDRFACLYIENLINGEFPETVVSGNCYGLLGFEDKLKAHSIGGFSRGFLLGFYLKMASLELSLKGDSSANQLMEMDDVYDVLALSNARTVKIDLLALLIKHLIFFLGKQEIMEGITGGKKYKDFYELLSDTQKSLLMNNFLSYGSSINEKELFVSNLI
;
A
#
# COMPACT_ATOMS: atom_id res chain seq x y z
N MET A 1 0.31 17.95 -6.96
CA MET A 1 0.03 16.82 -6.06
C MET A 1 1.36 16.29 -5.55
N GLU A 2 1.63 16.45 -4.25
CA GLU A 2 2.88 16.06 -3.60
C GLU A 2 2.60 14.95 -2.59
N TYR A 3 3.48 13.95 -2.58
CA TYR A 3 3.31 12.76 -1.74
C TYR A 3 4.30 12.85 -0.58
N PRO A 4 3.81 12.93 0.68
CA PRO A 4 4.70 13.04 1.81
C PRO A 4 5.41 11.72 2.07
N PHE A 5 6.61 11.81 2.64
CA PHE A 5 7.18 10.67 3.34
C PHE A 5 6.34 10.38 4.59
N VAL A 6 6.03 9.10 4.79
CA VAL A 6 5.34 8.58 5.97
C VAL A 6 6.20 7.48 6.58
N ASN A 7 6.50 7.58 7.86
CA ASN A 7 7.30 6.57 8.55
C ASN A 7 6.45 5.34 8.89
N LEU A 8 6.20 4.48 7.91
CA LEU A 8 5.41 3.27 8.11
C LEU A 8 6.22 2.17 8.83
N PRO A 9 5.55 1.25 9.54
CA PRO A 9 6.23 0.14 10.21
C PRO A 9 6.88 -0.83 9.19
N ASP A 10 8.20 -0.75 9.07
CA ASP A 10 9.05 -1.57 8.19
C ASP A 10 8.68 -3.06 8.17
N HIS A 11 8.49 -3.63 9.36
CA HIS A 11 8.20 -5.05 9.49
C HIS A 11 6.84 -5.43 8.94
N PHE A 12 5.89 -4.49 8.91
CA PHE A 12 4.56 -4.72 8.36
C PHE A 12 4.54 -4.48 6.86
N THR A 13 5.14 -3.39 6.38
CA THR A 13 5.23 -3.10 4.94
C THR A 13 5.98 -4.19 4.18
N ALA A 14 7.05 -4.74 4.77
CA ALA A 14 7.77 -5.88 4.20
C ALA A 14 6.87 -7.10 3.99
N LEU A 15 5.98 -7.42 4.95
CA LEU A 15 5.04 -8.54 4.81
C LEU A 15 3.96 -8.28 3.75
N LEU A 16 3.61 -7.01 3.49
CA LEU A 16 2.66 -6.65 2.43
C LEU A 16 3.28 -6.76 1.02
N CYS A 17 4.60 -6.64 0.91
CA CYS A 17 5.34 -6.72 -0.36
C CYS A 17 5.61 -8.16 -0.83
N VAL A 18 5.54 -9.15 0.06
CA VAL A 18 5.87 -10.55 -0.27
C VAL A 18 4.65 -11.36 -0.64
N ASN A 19 4.86 -12.49 -1.35
CA ASN A 19 3.79 -13.44 -1.63
C ASN A 19 3.44 -14.23 -0.37
N MET A 20 2.20 -14.05 0.10
CA MET A 20 1.59 -14.65 1.28
C MET A 20 0.52 -15.69 0.96
N GLN A 21 0.56 -16.29 -0.24
CA GLN A 21 -0.20 -17.51 -0.52
C GLN A 21 0.17 -18.62 0.46
N SER A 22 -0.81 -19.42 0.91
CA SER A 22 -0.61 -20.44 1.94
C SER A 22 0.43 -21.51 1.57
N SER A 23 0.67 -21.75 0.28
CA SER A 23 1.73 -22.64 -0.22
C SER A 23 3.09 -21.95 -0.41
N GLY A 24 3.16 -20.64 -0.18
CA GLY A 24 4.34 -19.82 -0.38
C GLY A 24 5.37 -19.95 0.74
N LYS A 25 6.66 -19.82 0.40
CA LYS A 25 7.77 -19.90 1.36
C LYS A 25 7.66 -18.88 2.49
N ASN A 26 7.18 -17.66 2.20
CA ASN A 26 7.07 -16.60 3.22
C ASN A 26 5.97 -16.89 4.23
N PHE A 27 4.86 -17.49 3.79
CA PHE A 27 3.78 -17.92 4.67
C PHE A 27 4.28 -18.95 5.68
N ASN A 28 5.07 -19.93 5.23
CA ASN A 28 5.70 -20.94 6.10
C ASN A 28 6.80 -20.36 7.02
N GLY A 29 7.30 -19.16 6.73
CA GLY A 29 8.37 -18.51 7.48
C GLY A 29 7.89 -17.47 8.50
N LEU A 30 6.57 -17.29 8.67
CA LEU A 30 6.01 -16.25 9.53
C LEU A 30 6.47 -16.37 10.99
N ASP A 31 6.44 -17.56 11.58
CA ASP A 31 6.85 -17.77 12.97
C ASP A 31 8.27 -17.29 13.24
N VAL A 32 9.18 -17.57 12.30
CA VAL A 32 10.58 -17.11 12.35
C VAL A 32 10.63 -15.59 12.22
N TYR A 33 9.93 -15.04 11.23
CA TYR A 33 9.87 -13.60 10.98
C TYR A 33 9.41 -12.79 12.20
N PHE A 34 8.35 -13.24 12.88
CA PHE A 34 7.86 -12.62 14.11
C PHE A 34 8.82 -12.84 15.28
N SER A 35 9.40 -14.04 15.41
CA SER A 35 10.29 -14.36 16.54
C SER A 35 11.61 -13.58 16.53
N GLU A 36 12.12 -13.23 15.35
CA GLU A 36 13.26 -12.32 15.20
C GLU A 36 12.94 -10.88 15.61
N ARG A 37 11.65 -10.52 15.70
CA ARG A 37 11.17 -9.14 15.92
C ARG A 37 10.33 -9.08 17.19
N LYS A 38 10.99 -9.02 18.35
CA LYS A 38 10.36 -9.06 19.68
C LYS A 38 9.18 -8.08 19.86
N ALA A 39 9.32 -6.83 19.39
CA ALA A 39 8.26 -5.83 19.49
C ALA A 39 7.02 -6.20 18.67
N LEU A 40 7.21 -6.64 17.42
CA LEU A 40 6.14 -7.11 16.56
C LEU A 40 5.46 -8.36 17.15
N LYS A 41 6.23 -9.30 17.70
CA LYS A 41 5.68 -10.49 18.37
C LYS A 41 4.82 -10.13 19.58
N LEU A 42 5.25 -9.17 20.38
CA LEU A 42 4.46 -8.69 21.52
C LEU A 42 3.16 -8.02 21.06
N GLN A 43 3.22 -7.20 20.00
CA GLN A 43 2.02 -6.61 19.41
C GLN A 43 1.06 -7.68 18.88
N PHE A 44 1.59 -8.71 18.21
CA PHE A 44 0.79 -9.85 17.75
C PHE A 44 0.06 -10.53 18.91
N PHE A 45 0.76 -10.83 20.00
CA PHE A 45 0.17 -11.52 21.15
C PHE A 45 -0.95 -10.71 21.79
N LYS A 46 -0.77 -9.40 21.92
CA LYS A 46 -1.81 -8.50 22.41
C LYS A 46 -3.01 -8.48 21.46
N LEU A 47 -2.75 -8.24 20.17
CA LEU A 47 -3.76 -8.04 19.13
C LEU A 47 -4.66 -9.25 18.84
N PHE A 48 -4.15 -10.47 19.09
CA PHE A 48 -4.84 -11.72 18.76
C PHE A 48 -5.08 -12.62 19.97
N SER A 49 -5.00 -12.07 21.19
CA SER A 49 -5.29 -12.78 22.43
C SER A 49 -6.74 -13.32 22.48
N ASP A 50 -7.68 -12.65 21.81
CA ASP A 50 -9.07 -13.10 21.64
C ASP A 50 -9.20 -14.42 20.85
N ILE A 51 -8.19 -14.77 20.04
CA ILE A 51 -8.17 -15.97 19.20
C ILE A 51 -7.28 -17.05 19.81
N ASP A 52 -6.09 -16.65 20.27
CA ASP A 52 -5.16 -17.55 20.92
C ASP A 52 -4.33 -16.87 22.01
N ASN A 53 -4.67 -17.17 23.27
CA ASN A 53 -3.96 -16.69 24.45
C ASN A 53 -2.50 -17.15 24.54
N SER A 54 -2.09 -18.19 23.80
CA SER A 54 -0.72 -18.69 23.79
C SER A 54 0.21 -17.94 22.82
N GLY A 55 -0.36 -17.09 21.96
CA GLY A 55 0.40 -16.36 20.94
C GLY A 55 0.89 -17.26 19.80
N ASN A 56 0.23 -18.38 19.54
CA ASN A 56 0.58 -19.26 18.43
C ASN A 56 0.17 -18.60 17.09
N ILE A 57 1.16 -18.06 16.38
CA ILE A 57 0.97 -17.33 15.13
C ILE A 57 0.33 -18.23 14.08
N ASP A 58 0.82 -19.46 13.91
CA ASP A 58 0.24 -20.47 13.02
C ASP A 58 -1.25 -20.68 13.24
N LYS A 59 -1.69 -20.79 14.49
CA LYS A 59 -3.11 -20.98 14.85
C LYS A 59 -3.94 -19.75 14.49
N VAL A 60 -3.44 -18.55 14.79
CA VAL A 60 -4.11 -17.28 14.45
C VAL A 60 -4.23 -17.12 12.93
N VAL A 61 -3.15 -17.38 12.19
CA VAL A 61 -3.12 -17.27 10.72
C VAL A 61 -4.03 -18.32 10.07
N LYS A 62 -4.12 -19.54 10.61
CA LYS A 62 -5.09 -20.55 10.14
C LYS A 62 -6.54 -20.15 10.41
N SER A 63 -6.80 -19.44 11.50
CA SER A 63 -8.15 -18.98 11.88
C SER A 63 -8.62 -17.80 11.02
N LEU A 64 -7.77 -16.78 10.84
CA LEU A 64 -8.14 -15.52 10.18
C LEU A 64 -7.72 -15.44 8.71
N GLY A 65 -6.76 -16.28 8.29
CA GLY A 65 -5.99 -16.04 7.08
C GLY A 65 -5.04 -14.84 7.21
N TRP A 66 -4.13 -14.69 6.23
CA TRP A 66 -3.21 -13.55 6.19
C TRP A 66 -3.94 -12.21 6.10
N HIS A 67 -5.05 -12.15 5.34
CA HIS A 67 -5.86 -10.93 5.21
C HIS A 67 -6.41 -10.47 6.57
N GLY A 68 -7.02 -11.36 7.37
CA GLY A 68 -7.49 -10.96 8.69
C GLY A 68 -6.37 -10.49 9.62
N VAL A 69 -5.18 -11.10 9.54
CA VAL A 69 -4.02 -10.68 10.32
C VAL A 69 -3.53 -9.28 9.90
N ARG A 70 -3.31 -9.06 8.59
CA ARG A 70 -2.78 -7.77 8.10
C ARG A 70 -3.78 -6.63 8.35
N ASP A 71 -5.08 -6.89 8.25
CA ASP A 71 -6.11 -5.87 8.40
C ASP A 71 -6.17 -5.40 9.85
N ARG A 72 -6.09 -6.30 10.83
CA ARG A 72 -5.99 -5.92 12.25
C ARG A 72 -4.71 -5.13 12.55
N PHE A 73 -3.58 -5.49 11.95
CA PHE A 73 -2.35 -4.71 12.08
C PHE A 73 -2.47 -3.30 11.50
N ALA A 74 -3.09 -3.16 10.33
CA ALA A 74 -3.31 -1.83 9.74
C ALA A 74 -4.14 -0.95 10.68
N CYS A 75 -5.19 -1.51 11.29
CA CYS A 75 -6.03 -0.78 12.25
C CYS A 75 -5.24 -0.39 13.50
N LEU A 76 -4.41 -1.29 14.04
CA LEU A 76 -3.50 -1.01 15.15
C LEU A 76 -2.61 0.21 14.87
N TYR A 77 -1.98 0.27 13.68
CA TYR A 77 -1.09 1.39 13.34
C TYR A 77 -1.84 2.69 13.06
N ILE A 78 -3.02 2.62 12.43
CA ILE A 78 -3.87 3.80 12.21
C ILE A 78 -4.34 4.37 13.55
N GLU A 79 -4.79 3.53 14.48
CA GLU A 79 -5.20 3.97 15.81
C GLU A 79 -4.05 4.58 16.59
N ASN A 80 -2.85 3.97 16.52
CA ASN A 80 -1.66 4.55 17.13
C ASN A 80 -1.30 5.92 16.53
N LEU A 81 -1.49 6.14 15.23
CA LEU A 81 -1.26 7.44 14.62
C LEU A 81 -2.26 8.50 15.13
N ILE A 82 -3.53 8.12 15.27
CA ILE A 82 -4.60 9.03 15.70
C ILE A 82 -4.47 9.38 17.19
N ASN A 83 -4.20 8.38 18.04
CA ASN A 83 -4.24 8.52 19.50
C ASN A 83 -2.85 8.78 20.11
N GLY A 84 -1.76 8.53 19.37
CA GLY A 84 -0.39 8.62 19.87
C GLY A 84 0.09 7.40 20.68
N GLU A 85 -0.78 6.42 20.92
CA GLU A 85 -0.47 5.18 21.63
C GLU A 85 -1.20 3.96 21.05
N PHE A 86 -0.62 2.78 21.24
CA PHE A 86 -1.24 1.54 20.79
C PHE A 86 -2.46 1.21 21.65
N PRO A 87 -3.63 0.97 21.03
CA PRO A 87 -4.85 0.62 21.75
C PRO A 87 -4.70 -0.72 22.47
N GLU A 88 -5.42 -0.89 23.58
CA GLU A 88 -5.53 -2.20 24.26
C GLU A 88 -6.34 -3.20 23.42
N THR A 89 -7.35 -2.70 22.70
CA THR A 89 -8.20 -3.48 21.80
C THR A 89 -8.39 -2.74 20.48
N VAL A 90 -8.16 -3.40 19.35
CA VAL A 90 -8.32 -2.79 18.03
C VAL A 90 -9.75 -2.91 17.55
N VAL A 91 -10.33 -1.80 17.11
CA VAL A 91 -11.67 -1.77 16.50
C VAL A 91 -11.51 -1.68 14.99
N SER A 92 -12.04 -2.67 14.25
CA SER A 92 -11.86 -2.79 12.78
C SER A 92 -12.41 -1.60 11.96
N GLY A 93 -13.09 -0.65 12.60
CA GLY A 93 -13.66 0.57 12.02
C GLY A 93 -12.69 1.38 11.15
N ASN A 94 -11.45 1.51 11.59
CA ASN A 94 -10.49 2.41 10.95
C ASN A 94 -9.90 1.85 9.63
N CYS A 95 -10.10 0.57 9.34
CA CYS A 95 -9.62 -0.08 8.11
C CYS A 95 -10.64 -0.16 6.97
N TYR A 96 -11.92 0.18 7.19
CA TYR A 96 -12.98 -0.07 6.20
C TYR A 96 -12.70 0.56 4.82
N GLY A 97 -12.05 1.72 4.76
CA GLY A 97 -11.68 2.35 3.50
C GLY A 97 -10.57 1.63 2.72
N LEU A 98 -9.70 0.87 3.42
CA LEU A 98 -8.57 0.16 2.79
C LEU A 98 -9.02 -1.08 2.02
N LEU A 99 -10.03 -1.79 2.55
CA LEU A 99 -10.55 -3.00 1.91
C LEU A 99 -11.25 -2.67 0.59
N GLY A 100 -12.12 -1.66 0.61
CA GLY A 100 -12.77 -1.17 -0.61
C GLY A 100 -11.78 -0.62 -1.63
N PHE A 101 -10.68 0.00 -1.16
CA PHE A 101 -9.59 0.44 -2.03
C PHE A 101 -8.88 -0.74 -2.71
N GLU A 102 -8.50 -1.77 -1.94
CA GLU A 102 -7.81 -2.94 -2.49
C GLU A 102 -8.70 -3.72 -3.46
N ASP A 103 -9.99 -3.88 -3.13
CA ASP A 103 -10.93 -4.61 -3.99
C ASP A 103 -11.03 -4.01 -5.40
N LYS A 104 -10.96 -2.67 -5.51
CA LYS A 104 -10.93 -1.98 -6.81
C LYS A 104 -9.65 -2.26 -7.62
N LEU A 105 -8.52 -2.55 -6.96
CA LEU A 105 -7.24 -2.89 -7.61
C LEU A 105 -7.06 -4.39 -7.87
N LYS A 106 -7.86 -5.24 -7.22
CA LYS A 106 -7.70 -6.69 -7.20
C LYS A 106 -7.70 -7.33 -8.59
N ALA A 107 -8.55 -6.84 -9.50
CA ALA A 107 -8.63 -7.34 -10.87
C ALA A 107 -7.32 -7.17 -11.66
N HIS A 108 -6.51 -6.17 -11.30
CA HIS A 108 -5.26 -5.80 -11.97
C HIS A 108 -4.00 -6.25 -11.19
N SER A 109 -4.20 -6.92 -10.05
CA SER A 109 -3.12 -7.33 -9.15
C SER A 109 -2.88 -8.83 -9.26
N ILE A 110 -1.62 -9.28 -9.24
CA ILE A 110 -1.29 -10.70 -9.09
C ILE A 110 -1.58 -11.11 -7.64
N GLY A 111 -2.31 -12.23 -7.47
CA GLY A 111 -2.74 -12.71 -6.15
C GLY A 111 -1.56 -13.15 -5.27
N GLY A 112 -1.79 -13.13 -3.95
CA GLY A 112 -0.78 -13.47 -2.95
C GLY A 112 0.02 -12.29 -2.43
N PHE A 113 0.11 -11.21 -3.20
CA PHE A 113 0.74 -9.96 -2.78
C PHE A 113 -0.31 -8.97 -2.28
N SER A 114 -0.02 -8.25 -1.19
CA SER A 114 -0.91 -7.22 -0.63
C SER A 114 -0.53 -5.81 -1.10
N ARG A 115 -0.01 -5.67 -2.32
CA ARG A 115 0.53 -4.39 -2.84
C ARG A 115 -0.55 -3.33 -3.03
N GLY A 116 -1.76 -3.72 -3.48
CA GLY A 116 -2.91 -2.80 -3.54
C GLY A 116 -3.31 -2.28 -2.15
N PHE A 117 -3.36 -3.18 -1.16
CA PHE A 117 -3.58 -2.81 0.23
C PHE A 117 -2.47 -1.89 0.78
N LEU A 118 -1.20 -2.18 0.47
CA LEU A 118 -0.04 -1.38 0.87
C LEU A 118 -0.16 0.07 0.37
N LEU A 119 -0.53 0.27 -0.89
CA LEU A 119 -0.77 1.61 -1.42
C LEU A 119 -1.90 2.31 -0.66
N GLY A 120 -3.04 1.64 -0.47
CA GLY A 120 -4.15 2.19 0.30
C GLY A 120 -3.74 2.59 1.71
N PHE A 121 -2.98 1.72 2.39
CA PHE A 121 -2.47 1.95 3.74
C PHE A 121 -1.54 3.18 3.78
N TYR A 122 -0.60 3.29 2.83
CA TYR A 122 0.26 4.47 2.71
C TYR A 122 -0.55 5.75 2.50
N LEU A 123 -1.47 5.78 1.54
CA LEU A 123 -2.28 6.97 1.23
C LEU A 123 -3.15 7.37 2.42
N LYS A 124 -3.70 6.38 3.15
CA LYS A 124 -4.50 6.63 4.36
C LYS A 124 -3.66 7.23 5.48
N MET A 125 -2.48 6.67 5.75
CA MET A 125 -1.56 7.18 6.78
C MET A 125 -1.05 8.58 6.41
N ALA A 126 -0.70 8.81 5.14
CA ALA A 126 -0.31 10.13 4.63
C ALA A 126 -1.42 11.17 4.79
N SER A 127 -2.65 10.81 4.39
CA SER A 127 -3.83 11.66 4.52
C SER A 127 -4.11 12.01 5.98
N LEU A 128 -3.98 11.05 6.91
CA LEU A 128 -4.15 11.29 8.33
C LEU A 128 -3.06 12.23 8.90
N GLU A 129 -1.79 12.01 8.56
CA GLU A 129 -0.70 12.88 9.02
C GLU A 129 -0.87 14.34 8.53
N LEU A 130 -1.27 14.53 7.27
CA LEU A 130 -1.56 15.84 6.71
C LEU A 130 -2.76 16.49 7.41
N SER A 131 -3.83 15.72 7.64
CA SER A 131 -5.02 16.19 8.36
C SER A 131 -4.69 16.65 9.78
N LEU A 132 -3.86 15.88 10.51
CA LEU A 132 -3.41 16.23 11.86
C LEU A 132 -2.55 17.50 11.89
N LYS A 133 -1.87 17.83 10.77
CA LYS A 133 -1.11 19.08 10.60
C LYS A 133 -1.97 20.25 10.09
N GLY A 134 -3.27 20.03 9.83
CA GLY A 134 -4.19 21.05 9.30
C GLY A 134 -4.05 21.30 7.80
N ASP A 135 -3.42 20.39 7.05
CA ASP A 135 -3.24 20.51 5.60
C ASP A 135 -4.50 20.05 4.85
N SER A 136 -5.06 20.94 4.02
CA SER A 136 -6.28 20.71 3.24
C SER A 136 -6.11 19.75 2.06
N SER A 137 -4.87 19.45 1.66
CA SER A 137 -4.57 18.51 0.57
C SER A 137 -4.78 17.04 0.95
N ALA A 138 -4.99 16.75 2.24
CA ALA A 138 -5.15 15.40 2.77
C ALA A 138 -6.18 14.53 2.02
N ASN A 139 -7.30 15.12 1.60
CA ASN A 139 -8.38 14.40 0.92
C ASN A 139 -8.00 13.97 -0.51
N GLN A 140 -7.17 14.74 -1.21
CA GLN A 140 -6.80 14.50 -2.61
C GLN A 140 -5.92 13.24 -2.78
N LEU A 141 -5.21 12.83 -1.73
CA LEU A 141 -4.35 11.64 -1.77
C LEU A 141 -5.16 10.36 -2.01
N MET A 142 -6.39 10.27 -1.50
CA MET A 142 -7.24 9.07 -1.61
C MET A 142 -8.08 9.03 -2.89
N GLU A 143 -8.12 10.11 -3.68
CA GLU A 143 -8.88 10.18 -4.93
C GLU A 143 -8.22 9.33 -6.02
N MET A 144 -8.84 8.21 -6.38
CA MET A 144 -8.28 7.22 -7.33
C MET A 144 -9.26 6.80 -8.42
N ASP A 145 -10.47 7.37 -8.47
CA ASP A 145 -11.51 6.88 -9.39
C ASP A 145 -11.05 6.94 -10.86
N ASP A 146 -10.37 8.01 -11.26
CA ASP A 146 -9.79 8.11 -12.60
C ASP A 146 -8.69 7.07 -12.88
N VAL A 147 -7.96 6.64 -11.85
CA VAL A 147 -6.93 5.60 -11.98
C VAL A 147 -7.57 4.25 -12.27
N TYR A 148 -8.69 3.95 -11.60
CA TYR A 148 -9.44 2.71 -11.83
C TYR A 148 -9.99 2.65 -13.25
N ASP A 149 -10.52 3.77 -13.76
CA ASP A 149 -11.01 3.86 -15.13
C ASP A 149 -9.91 3.61 -16.17
N VAL A 150 -8.71 4.13 -15.93
CA VAL A 150 -7.55 3.86 -16.81
C VAL A 150 -7.08 2.41 -16.69
N LEU A 151 -7.02 1.84 -15.49
CA LEU A 151 -6.64 0.44 -15.29
C LEU A 151 -7.63 -0.51 -15.99
N ALA A 152 -8.91 -0.18 -16.02
CA ALA A 152 -9.96 -0.96 -16.67
C ALA A 152 -9.78 -1.11 -18.20
N LEU A 153 -8.93 -0.28 -18.83
CA LEU A 153 -8.56 -0.43 -20.25
C LEU A 153 -7.72 -1.69 -20.53
N SER A 154 -7.17 -2.33 -19.49
CA SER A 154 -6.31 -3.51 -19.63
C SER A 154 -6.69 -4.62 -18.64
N ASN A 155 -6.67 -5.86 -19.15
CA ASN A 155 -6.82 -7.06 -18.34
C ASN A 155 -5.48 -7.58 -17.78
N ALA A 156 -4.36 -6.89 -18.06
CA ALA A 156 -3.06 -7.28 -17.58
C ALA A 156 -2.99 -7.18 -16.04
N ARG A 157 -2.30 -8.14 -15.42
CA ARG A 157 -2.09 -8.18 -13.97
C ARG A 157 -0.63 -7.98 -13.64
N THR A 158 -0.34 -7.26 -12.58
CA THR A 158 1.04 -6.99 -12.12
C THR A 158 1.21 -7.27 -10.64
N VAL A 159 2.44 -7.60 -10.22
CA VAL A 159 2.80 -7.68 -8.79
C VAL A 159 2.82 -6.28 -8.19
N LYS A 160 3.49 -5.31 -8.85
CA LYS A 160 3.69 -3.95 -8.36
C LYS A 160 2.55 -3.01 -8.77
N ILE A 161 1.31 -3.40 -8.45
CA ILE A 161 0.09 -2.65 -8.80
C ILE A 161 0.06 -1.26 -8.16
N ASP A 162 0.63 -1.14 -6.97
CA ASP A 162 0.83 0.10 -6.23
C ASP A 162 1.61 1.13 -7.07
N LEU A 163 2.75 0.73 -7.63
CA LEU A 163 3.58 1.63 -8.45
C LEU A 163 2.89 2.02 -9.75
N LEU A 164 2.19 1.06 -10.37
CA LEU A 164 1.43 1.33 -11.59
C LEU A 164 0.28 2.32 -11.32
N ALA A 165 -0.45 2.14 -10.22
CA ALA A 165 -1.53 3.04 -9.83
C ALA A 165 -1.00 4.44 -9.49
N LEU A 166 0.14 4.53 -8.79
CA LEU A 166 0.84 5.79 -8.54
C LEU A 166 1.25 6.48 -9.84
N LEU A 167 1.85 5.74 -10.78
CA LEU A 167 2.27 6.27 -12.07
C LEU A 167 1.07 6.84 -12.84
N ILE A 168 0.00 6.04 -12.97
CA ILE A 168 -1.22 6.45 -13.68
C ILE A 168 -1.81 7.71 -13.03
N LYS A 169 -1.89 7.77 -11.70
CA LYS A 169 -2.40 8.96 -11.00
C LYS A 169 -1.61 10.23 -11.34
N HIS A 170 -0.29 10.13 -11.42
CA HIS A 170 0.55 11.27 -11.79
C HIS A 170 0.38 11.66 -13.26
N LEU A 171 0.34 10.68 -14.17
CA LEU A 171 0.13 10.94 -15.58
C LEU A 171 -1.22 11.63 -15.82
N ILE A 172 -2.28 11.20 -15.13
CA ILE A 172 -3.59 11.87 -15.14
C ILE A 172 -3.48 13.30 -14.59
N PHE A 173 -2.77 13.49 -13.47
CA PHE A 173 -2.59 14.81 -12.88
C PHE A 173 -1.84 15.79 -13.81
N PHE A 174 -0.87 15.29 -14.60
CA PHE A 174 -0.05 16.14 -15.48
C PHE A 174 -0.65 16.37 -16.86
N LEU A 175 -1.25 15.33 -17.47
CA LEU A 175 -1.68 15.34 -18.86
C LEU A 175 -3.21 15.34 -19.01
N GLY A 176 -3.94 15.04 -17.94
CA GLY A 176 -5.39 14.87 -17.95
C GLY A 176 -5.82 13.44 -18.31
N LYS A 177 -6.91 12.98 -17.70
CA LYS A 177 -7.44 11.61 -17.88
C LYS A 177 -7.68 11.24 -19.34
N GLN A 178 -8.30 12.14 -20.11
CA GLN A 178 -8.68 11.88 -21.49
C GLN A 178 -7.46 11.58 -22.38
N GLU A 179 -6.40 12.37 -22.27
CA GLU A 179 -5.14 12.16 -23.02
C GLU A 179 -4.51 10.80 -22.68
N ILE A 180 -4.57 10.37 -21.42
CA ILE A 180 -4.05 9.07 -21.00
C ILE A 180 -4.89 7.93 -21.59
N MET A 181 -6.22 8.02 -21.51
CA MET A 181 -7.11 6.99 -22.04
C MET A 181 -7.01 6.85 -23.55
N GLU A 182 -7.00 7.97 -24.28
CA GLU A 182 -6.83 7.99 -25.74
C GLU A 182 -5.45 7.47 -26.15
N GLY A 183 -4.40 7.89 -25.44
CA GLY A 183 -3.05 7.42 -25.68
C GLY A 183 -2.89 5.91 -25.50
N ILE A 184 -3.40 5.35 -24.40
CA ILE A 184 -3.33 3.90 -24.13
C ILE A 184 -4.13 3.12 -25.17
N THR A 185 -5.34 3.56 -25.50
CA THR A 185 -6.19 2.91 -26.51
C THR A 185 -5.55 2.98 -27.91
N GLY A 186 -4.82 4.07 -28.20
CA GLY A 186 -4.02 4.26 -29.40
C GLY A 186 -2.67 3.53 -29.39
N GLY A 187 -2.33 2.80 -28.33
CA GLY A 187 -1.10 2.00 -28.24
C GLY A 187 0.16 2.76 -27.83
N LYS A 188 0.03 3.99 -27.30
CA LYS A 188 1.16 4.71 -26.67
C LYS A 188 1.73 3.90 -25.52
N LYS A 189 3.05 3.90 -25.40
CA LYS A 189 3.82 3.28 -24.32
C LYS A 189 4.18 4.33 -23.27
N TYR A 190 4.70 3.87 -22.13
CA TYR A 190 5.18 4.76 -21.07
C TYR A 190 6.12 5.86 -21.58
N LYS A 191 7.10 5.50 -22.43
CA LYS A 191 8.08 6.44 -22.98
C LYS A 191 7.42 7.63 -23.68
N ASP A 192 6.35 7.36 -24.44
CA ASP A 192 5.63 8.40 -25.18
C ASP A 192 4.96 9.41 -24.22
N PHE A 193 4.39 8.93 -23.10
CA PHE A 193 3.82 9.82 -22.07
C PHE A 193 4.90 10.56 -21.29
N TYR A 194 6.01 9.89 -20.98
CA TYR A 194 7.11 10.48 -20.22
C TYR A 194 7.80 11.63 -20.97
N GLU A 195 7.90 11.52 -22.30
CA GLU A 195 8.45 12.57 -23.16
C GLU A 195 7.59 13.84 -23.20
N LEU A 196 6.28 13.73 -22.95
CA LEU A 196 5.37 14.89 -22.83
C LEU A 196 5.54 15.66 -21.52
N LEU A 197 6.20 15.08 -20.51
CA LEU A 197 6.39 15.72 -19.22
C LEU A 197 7.54 16.73 -19.27
N SER A 198 7.30 17.91 -18.72
CA SER A 198 8.35 18.88 -18.40
C SER A 198 9.32 18.33 -17.35
N ASP A 199 10.53 18.87 -17.28
CA ASP A 199 11.54 18.43 -16.29
C ASP A 199 11.05 18.62 -14.85
N THR A 200 10.28 19.68 -14.59
CA THR A 200 9.64 19.89 -13.27
C THR A 200 8.64 18.78 -12.94
N GLN A 201 7.82 18.36 -13.89
CA GLN A 201 6.87 17.25 -13.69
C GLN A 201 7.58 15.91 -13.50
N LYS A 202 8.66 15.66 -14.25
CA LYS A 202 9.50 14.47 -14.09
C LYS A 202 10.17 14.43 -12.72
N SER A 203 10.69 15.58 -12.26
CA SER A 203 11.29 15.73 -10.94
C SER A 203 10.27 15.48 -9.83
N LEU A 204 9.07 16.06 -9.94
CA LEU A 204 7.98 15.82 -8.99
C LEU A 204 7.54 14.35 -8.97
N LEU A 205 7.40 13.72 -10.14
CA LEU A 205 7.09 12.29 -10.24
C LEU A 205 8.13 11.45 -9.50
N MET A 206 9.42 11.72 -9.76
CA MET A 206 10.52 11.02 -9.10
C MET A 206 10.46 11.22 -7.59
N ASN A 207 10.33 12.46 -7.11
CA ASN A 207 10.24 12.77 -5.68
C ASN A 207 9.09 12.02 -5.01
N ASN A 208 7.92 11.93 -5.65
CA ASN A 208 6.78 11.21 -5.10
C ASN A 208 7.01 9.69 -5.08
N PHE A 209 7.70 9.12 -6.07
CA PHE A 209 8.17 7.73 -6.01
C PHE A 209 9.18 7.50 -4.90
N LEU A 210 10.12 8.43 -4.70
CA LEU A 210 11.11 8.36 -3.62
C LEU A 210 10.42 8.42 -2.25
N SER A 211 9.44 9.32 -2.07
CA SER A 211 8.64 9.42 -0.85
C SER A 211 7.91 8.11 -0.57
N TYR A 212 7.19 7.56 -1.55
CA TYR A 212 6.48 6.30 -1.40
C TYR A 212 7.44 5.14 -1.08
N GLY A 213 8.49 4.98 -1.90
CA GLY A 213 9.44 3.89 -1.76
C GLY A 213 10.20 3.91 -0.44
N SER A 214 10.51 5.11 0.06
CA SER A 214 11.16 5.29 1.36
C SER A 214 10.17 4.97 2.48
N SER A 215 8.90 5.35 2.32
CA SER A 215 7.84 5.08 3.31
C SER A 215 7.58 3.60 3.48
N ILE A 216 7.70 2.80 2.41
CA ILE A 216 7.51 1.34 2.47
C ILE A 216 8.82 0.56 2.65
N ASN A 217 9.96 1.24 2.71
CA ASN A 217 11.31 0.68 2.79
C ASN A 217 11.64 -0.32 1.67
N GLU A 218 11.17 -0.05 0.45
CA GLU A 218 11.44 -0.90 -0.72
C GLU A 218 12.66 -0.40 -1.47
N LYS A 219 13.83 -0.94 -1.12
CA LYS A 219 15.12 -0.55 -1.73
C LYS A 219 15.19 -0.79 -3.24
N GLU A 220 14.50 -1.82 -3.74
CA GLU A 220 14.48 -2.16 -5.16
C GLU A 220 14.04 -0.97 -6.02
N LEU A 221 13.19 -0.10 -5.48
CA LEU A 221 12.74 1.10 -6.19
C LEU A 221 13.86 2.05 -6.60
N PHE A 222 14.99 1.98 -5.90
CA PHE A 222 16.10 2.92 -6.04
C PHE A 222 17.32 2.31 -6.74
N VAL A 223 17.43 0.98 -6.75
CA VAL A 223 18.65 0.27 -7.18
C VAL A 223 18.45 -0.64 -8.38
N SER A 224 17.20 -1.00 -8.69
CA SER A 224 16.89 -1.68 -9.95
C SER A 224 16.52 -0.61 -10.98
N ASN A 225 16.94 -0.79 -12.24
CA ASN A 225 16.56 0.08 -13.36
C ASN A 225 15.03 0.10 -13.45
N LEU A 226 14.40 1.07 -12.76
CA LEU A 226 12.99 1.33 -12.86
C LEU A 226 12.80 2.14 -14.12
N ILE A 227 12.21 1.45 -15.11
CA ILE A 227 11.95 1.82 -16.50
C ILE A 227 13.08 1.44 -17.44
#